data_AF-A0A0C7N200-F1
#
_entry.id   AF-A0A0C7N200-F1
#
_cell.length_a   1.000
_cell.length_b   1.000
_cell.length_c   1.000
_cell.angle_alpha   90.00
_cell.angle_beta   90.00
_cell.angle_gamma   90.00
#
_symmetry.space_group_name_H-M   'P 1'
#
loop_
_entity.id
_entity.type
_entity.pdbx_description
1 polymer ?
#
loop_
_entity_poly.entity_id
_entity_poly.type
_entity_poly.pdbx_seq_one_letter_code
_entity_poly.pdbx_strand_id
1 'polypeptide(L)'
;MYHLSRCAKHARKLPLPIQRTHVRYQTVSTSNEDKTNSNLKLQQSLSDDTIGDLPKQLVSELNEFPSTSAENQIDTLRCYEKLLRSGFSPRQSSLAIELLLQTLNNDFFDSYNDRFLRRTELETQSHLFDAAESELRYTIQISRESALSEQNLKLLQLNRSLHLLHDELNEMMINLLKKDSKVDFNDRKIENTLLHRNIHLQLKDCNNKIATRIIGDTKSDIENLRWQTTRSGLFAVLGLVFFIMSGVSISKRITSENDKPAEVILHTIEREEASDEEDDRDNGDVGGDNSGNNLLRG
;
A
#
# COMPACT_ATOMS: atom_id res chain seq x y z
N MET A 1 46.53 47.75 -15.44
CA MET A 1 45.54 47.24 -16.41
C MET A 1 44.21 47.06 -15.67
N TYR A 2 43.08 47.71 -15.92
CA TYR A 2 42.68 48.87 -16.72
C TYR A 2 41.49 49.52 -15.98
N HIS A 3 41.48 50.84 -15.92
CA HIS A 3 40.33 51.68 -15.61
C HIS A 3 39.40 51.79 -16.83
N LEU A 4 38.08 51.75 -16.63
CA LEU A 4 37.06 52.45 -17.45
C LEU A 4 35.82 52.64 -16.54
N SER A 5 35.33 53.82 -16.14
CA SER A 5 34.95 55.05 -16.85
C SER A 5 33.99 54.82 -18.02
N ARG A 6 32.67 55.04 -17.83
CA ARG A 6 31.90 56.20 -18.36
C ARG A 6 30.39 55.97 -18.48
N CYS A 7 29.67 57.02 -18.05
CA CYS A 7 28.53 57.70 -18.69
C CYS A 7 27.23 56.96 -19.06
N ALA A 8 26.18 57.39 -18.36
CA ALA A 8 25.03 58.11 -18.90
C ALA A 8 24.39 57.58 -20.19
N LYS A 9 23.21 56.97 -20.02
CA LYS A 9 22.17 56.99 -21.05
C LYS A 9 20.85 57.41 -20.41
N HIS A 10 20.36 58.56 -20.89
CA HIS A 10 18.98 59.00 -20.79
C HIS A 10 18.01 57.84 -21.04
N ALA A 11 17.29 57.41 -20.01
CA ALA A 11 16.04 56.69 -20.19
C ALA A 11 14.94 57.74 -20.41
N ARG A 12 14.46 57.82 -21.65
CA ARG A 12 13.29 58.60 -22.05
C ARG A 12 12.10 58.15 -21.21
N LYS A 13 11.33 59.13 -20.73
CA LYS A 13 9.97 58.93 -20.22
C LYS A 13 9.14 58.15 -21.24
N LEU A 14 8.55 57.05 -20.80
CA LEU A 14 7.49 56.30 -21.49
C LEU A 14 6.36 56.06 -20.46
N PRO A 15 5.13 55.76 -20.90
CA PRO A 15 4.00 56.66 -20.76
C PRO A 15 3.14 56.34 -19.53
N LEU A 16 2.21 57.26 -19.31
CA LEU A 16 1.16 57.26 -18.29
C LEU A 16 0.42 55.91 -18.18
N PRO A 17 -0.08 55.56 -16.98
CA PRO A 17 -0.70 54.27 -16.71
C PRO A 17 -1.99 54.11 -17.49
N ILE A 18 -2.08 52.99 -18.22
CA ILE A 18 -3.32 52.46 -18.78
C ILE A 18 -4.29 52.25 -17.61
N GLN A 19 -5.36 53.05 -17.57
CA GLN A 19 -6.50 52.74 -16.71
C GLN A 19 -7.09 51.43 -17.21
N ARG A 20 -6.75 50.33 -16.53
CA ARG A 20 -7.51 49.09 -16.58
C ARG A 20 -8.92 49.40 -16.08
N THR A 21 -9.88 49.44 -16.98
CA THR A 21 -11.28 49.26 -16.63
C THR A 21 -11.43 47.85 -16.08
N HIS A 22 -11.36 47.75 -14.75
CA HIS A 22 -11.71 46.54 -14.04
C HIS A 22 -13.23 46.34 -14.17
N VAL A 23 -13.64 45.43 -15.06
CA VAL A 23 -14.97 44.83 -14.98
C VAL A 23 -14.99 44.00 -13.69
N ARG A 24 -15.72 44.52 -12.71
CA ARG A 24 -15.90 43.93 -11.38
C ARG A 24 -16.80 42.71 -11.49
N TYR A 25 -16.21 41.51 -11.45
CA TYR A 25 -16.96 40.31 -11.14
C TYR A 25 -17.15 40.22 -9.62
N GLN A 26 -18.42 40.26 -9.22
CA GLN A 26 -18.87 40.16 -7.84
C GLN A 26 -18.73 38.71 -7.39
N THR A 27 -17.72 38.40 -6.57
CA THR A 27 -17.60 37.10 -5.91
C THR A 27 -18.55 37.06 -4.71
N VAL A 28 -19.67 36.36 -4.84
CA VAL A 28 -20.52 35.98 -3.70
C VAL A 28 -19.93 34.73 -3.06
N SER A 29 -19.38 34.90 -1.86
CA SER A 29 -19.04 33.84 -0.94
C SER A 29 -20.30 33.37 -0.21
N THR A 30 -20.60 32.07 -0.26
CA THR A 30 -21.32 31.34 0.81
C THR A 30 -21.23 29.82 0.59
N SER A 31 -20.79 29.14 1.65
CA SER A 31 -20.99 27.73 2.03
C SER A 31 -20.55 26.59 1.09
N ASN A 32 -19.98 25.57 1.73
CA ASN A 32 -19.35 24.38 1.16
C ASN A 32 -20.38 23.25 0.96
N GLU A 33 -20.01 22.36 0.02
CA GLU A 33 -20.37 20.93 -0.12
C GLU A 33 -21.18 20.44 -1.33
N ASP A 34 -21.89 21.26 -2.11
CA ASP A 34 -22.60 20.78 -3.34
C ASP A 34 -22.12 21.43 -4.66
N LYS A 35 -20.93 22.05 -4.65
CA LYS A 35 -20.50 22.98 -5.71
C LYS A 35 -19.80 22.38 -6.92
N THR A 36 -19.29 21.16 -6.86
CA THR A 36 -18.42 20.65 -7.94
C THR A 36 -19.21 20.37 -9.22
N ASN A 37 -20.44 19.86 -9.11
CA ASN A 37 -21.29 19.56 -10.27
C ASN A 37 -22.02 20.79 -10.82
N SER A 38 -22.35 21.76 -9.96
CA SER A 38 -22.99 23.01 -10.37
C SER A 38 -22.01 23.99 -10.99
N ASN A 39 -20.74 24.03 -10.54
CA ASN A 39 -19.72 24.91 -11.13
C ASN A 39 -19.28 24.43 -12.53
N LEU A 40 -19.17 23.11 -12.73
CA LEU A 40 -18.91 22.52 -14.06
C LEU A 40 -20.06 22.80 -15.03
N LYS A 41 -21.32 22.63 -14.60
CA LYS A 41 -22.49 22.91 -15.44
C LYS A 41 -22.68 24.40 -15.73
N LEU A 42 -22.39 25.27 -14.76
CA LEU A 42 -22.48 26.72 -14.91
C LEU A 42 -21.34 27.27 -15.79
N GLN A 43 -20.11 26.75 -15.67
CA GLN A 43 -19.00 27.15 -16.55
C GLN A 43 -19.15 26.62 -17.97
N GLN A 44 -19.72 25.41 -18.14
CA GLN A 44 -19.96 24.82 -19.46
C GLN A 44 -21.12 25.52 -20.19
N SER A 45 -22.16 25.95 -19.49
CA SER A 45 -23.23 26.79 -20.09
C SER A 45 -22.77 28.23 -20.35
N LEU A 46 -21.91 28.80 -19.49
CA LEU A 46 -21.40 30.15 -19.71
C LEU A 46 -20.44 30.22 -20.90
N SER A 47 -19.69 29.16 -21.19
CA SER A 47 -18.70 29.15 -22.27
C SER A 47 -19.29 28.90 -23.65
N ASP A 48 -20.34 28.09 -23.78
CA ASP A 48 -20.96 27.80 -25.09
C ASP A 48 -21.81 29.00 -25.60
N ASP A 49 -22.53 29.68 -24.70
CA ASP A 49 -23.37 30.83 -25.06
C ASP A 49 -22.55 32.10 -25.31
N THR A 50 -21.46 32.33 -24.57
CA THR A 50 -20.65 33.55 -24.72
C THR A 50 -19.82 33.59 -26.00
N ILE A 51 -19.37 32.43 -26.50
CA ILE A 51 -18.56 32.37 -27.74
C ILE A 51 -19.41 32.72 -28.97
N GLY A 52 -20.70 32.39 -28.95
CA GLY A 52 -21.63 32.70 -30.05
C GLY A 52 -22.20 34.12 -30.03
N ASP A 53 -22.33 34.73 -28.85
CA ASP A 53 -22.95 36.06 -28.69
C ASP A 53 -21.97 37.22 -28.74
N LEU A 54 -20.71 37.03 -28.34
CA LEU A 54 -19.67 38.06 -28.46
C LEU A 54 -19.58 38.66 -29.88
N PRO A 55 -19.46 37.85 -30.97
CA PRO A 55 -19.35 38.41 -32.31
C PRO A 55 -20.61 39.17 -32.73
N LYS A 56 -21.80 38.79 -32.23
CA LYS A 56 -23.06 39.47 -32.55
C LYS A 56 -23.19 40.79 -31.80
N GLN A 57 -22.76 40.82 -30.54
CA GLN A 57 -22.79 42.01 -29.70
C GLN A 57 -21.82 43.07 -30.22
N LEU A 58 -20.61 42.66 -30.63
CA LEU A 58 -19.62 43.54 -31.26
C LEU A 58 -20.09 44.10 -32.61
N VAL A 59 -20.77 43.29 -33.44
CA VAL A 59 -21.33 43.74 -34.73
C VAL A 59 -22.52 44.67 -34.53
N SER A 60 -23.34 44.45 -33.49
CA SER A 60 -24.42 45.36 -33.12
C SER A 60 -23.87 46.71 -32.67
N GLU A 61 -22.83 46.69 -31.82
CA GLU A 61 -22.19 47.91 -31.31
C GLU A 61 -21.48 48.69 -32.43
N LEU A 62 -20.89 48.00 -33.42
CA LEU A 62 -20.30 48.65 -34.60
C LEU A 62 -21.33 49.41 -35.46
N ASN A 63 -22.56 48.91 -35.55
CA ASN A 63 -23.62 49.47 -36.39
C ASN A 63 -24.41 50.60 -35.70
N GLU A 64 -24.24 50.78 -34.39
CA GLU A 64 -24.93 51.81 -33.60
C GLU A 64 -24.19 53.15 -33.55
N PHE A 65 -22.95 53.24 -34.03
CA PHE A 65 -22.22 54.51 -34.10
C PHE A 65 -22.71 55.34 -35.29
N PRO A 66 -23.33 56.52 -35.07
CA PRO A 66 -23.60 57.45 -36.14
C PRO A 66 -22.27 57.89 -36.77
N SER A 67 -22.20 57.89 -38.10
CA SER A 67 -21.03 58.41 -38.84
C SER A 67 -20.65 59.78 -38.27
N THR A 68 -19.48 59.85 -37.64
CA THR A 68 -19.10 61.02 -36.84
C THR A 68 -18.70 62.15 -37.78
N SER A 69 -19.63 62.94 -38.32
CA SER A 69 -19.28 64.05 -39.22
C SER A 69 -18.75 65.25 -38.41
N ALA A 70 -17.55 65.77 -38.71
CA ALA A 70 -17.13 67.04 -38.16
C ALA A 70 -17.79 68.18 -38.96
N GLU A 71 -18.56 69.02 -38.28
CA GLU A 71 -19.24 70.16 -38.87
C GLU A 71 -18.54 71.49 -38.55
N ASN A 72 -18.86 72.52 -39.33
CA ASN A 72 -18.29 73.85 -39.18
C ASN A 72 -18.84 74.58 -37.94
N GLN A 73 -18.03 74.67 -36.88
CA GLN A 73 -18.35 75.39 -35.65
C GLN A 73 -17.93 76.88 -35.66
N ILE A 74 -17.75 77.50 -36.84
CA ILE A 74 -17.41 78.93 -36.93
C ILE A 74 -18.55 79.79 -36.38
N ASP A 75 -18.21 80.68 -35.45
CA ASP A 75 -19.08 81.74 -34.97
C ASP A 75 -19.19 82.86 -36.03
N THR A 76 -20.23 82.77 -36.85
CA THR A 76 -20.50 83.69 -37.96
C THR A 76 -20.83 85.10 -37.48
N LEU A 77 -21.48 85.23 -36.32
CA LEU A 77 -21.83 86.53 -35.71
C LEU A 77 -20.58 87.27 -35.27
N ARG A 78 -19.65 86.59 -34.59
CA ARG A 78 -18.39 87.21 -34.14
C ARG A 78 -17.49 87.59 -35.31
N CYS A 79 -17.49 86.80 -36.39
CA CYS A 79 -16.81 87.17 -37.63
C CYS A 79 -17.45 88.42 -38.25
N TYR A 80 -18.77 88.47 -38.32
CA TYR A 80 -19.51 89.60 -38.88
C TYR A 80 -19.24 90.91 -38.13
N GLU A 81 -19.26 90.88 -36.81
CA GLU A 81 -18.93 92.06 -35.98
C GLU A 81 -17.50 92.55 -36.18
N LYS A 82 -16.53 91.63 -36.33
CA LYS A 82 -15.12 91.99 -36.61
C LYS A 82 -14.97 92.65 -37.97
N LEU A 83 -15.64 92.13 -39.00
CA LEU A 83 -15.64 92.69 -40.35
C LEU A 83 -16.25 94.09 -40.38
N LEU A 84 -17.36 94.31 -39.67
CA LEU A 84 -17.96 95.65 -39.51
C LEU A 84 -17.01 96.63 -38.81
N ARG A 85 -16.32 96.20 -37.74
CA ARG A 85 -15.33 97.05 -37.04
C ARG A 85 -14.14 97.42 -37.92
N SER A 86 -13.78 96.60 -38.89
CA SER A 86 -12.72 96.90 -39.87
C SER A 86 -13.16 97.79 -41.04
N GLY A 87 -14.40 98.30 -41.04
CA GLY A 87 -14.88 99.26 -42.03
C GLY A 87 -15.53 98.65 -43.28
N PHE A 88 -15.83 97.35 -43.29
CA PHE A 88 -16.57 96.73 -44.38
C PHE A 88 -18.06 97.03 -44.30
N SER A 89 -18.70 97.17 -45.46
CA SER A 89 -20.15 97.32 -45.57
C SER A 89 -20.87 96.05 -45.07
N PRO A 90 -22.04 96.15 -44.42
CA PRO A 90 -22.78 94.97 -43.94
C PRO A 90 -23.09 93.95 -45.05
N ARG A 91 -23.25 94.42 -46.29
CA ARG A 91 -23.47 93.55 -47.46
C ARG A 91 -22.20 92.83 -47.93
N GLN A 92 -21.04 93.45 -47.76
CA GLN A 92 -19.75 92.84 -48.08
C GLN A 92 -19.32 91.84 -47.00
N SER A 93 -19.57 92.16 -45.74
CA SER A 93 -19.26 91.29 -44.59
C SER A 93 -20.08 90.00 -44.60
N SER A 94 -21.38 90.07 -44.91
CA SER A 94 -22.24 88.89 -45.06
C SER A 94 -21.79 87.99 -46.20
N LEU A 95 -21.51 88.56 -47.37
CA LEU A 95 -21.04 87.81 -48.54
C LEU A 95 -19.65 87.19 -48.34
N ALA A 96 -18.75 87.88 -47.63
CA ALA A 96 -17.43 87.34 -47.27
C ALA A 96 -17.54 86.14 -46.32
N ILE A 97 -18.47 86.19 -45.36
CA ILE A 97 -18.72 85.08 -44.41
C ILE A 97 -19.37 83.90 -45.12
N GLU A 98 -20.32 84.16 -46.02
CA GLU A 98 -20.96 83.12 -46.83
C GLU A 98 -19.94 82.40 -47.72
N LEU A 99 -19.07 83.15 -48.42
CA LEU A 99 -17.98 82.57 -49.19
C LEU A 99 -16.99 81.78 -48.32
N LEU A 100 -16.62 82.31 -47.15
CA LEU A 100 -15.74 81.63 -46.21
C LEU A 100 -16.35 80.31 -45.73
N LEU A 101 -17.63 80.31 -45.34
CA LEU A 101 -18.37 79.12 -44.92
C LEU A 101 -18.40 78.09 -46.04
N GLN A 102 -18.68 78.52 -47.27
CA GLN A 102 -18.75 77.64 -48.42
C GLN A 102 -17.39 77.01 -48.77
N THR A 103 -16.31 77.80 -48.77
CA THR A 103 -14.94 77.28 -48.97
C THR A 103 -14.52 76.34 -47.84
N LEU A 104 -14.78 76.67 -46.57
CA LEU A 104 -14.46 75.76 -45.47
C LEU A 104 -15.23 74.45 -45.58
N ASN A 105 -16.54 74.52 -45.84
CA ASN A 105 -17.38 73.32 -45.85
C ASN A 105 -17.02 72.40 -47.02
N ASN A 106 -16.81 72.97 -48.21
CA ASN A 106 -16.54 72.19 -49.41
C ASN A 106 -15.10 71.66 -49.48
N ASP A 107 -14.10 72.48 -49.15
CA ASP A 107 -12.71 72.11 -49.42
C ASP A 107 -12.04 71.51 -48.17
N PHE A 108 -12.32 72.06 -46.99
CA PHE A 108 -11.67 71.65 -45.74
C PHE A 108 -12.44 70.55 -45.02
N PHE A 109 -13.73 70.74 -44.74
CA PHE A 109 -14.50 69.75 -43.96
C PHE A 109 -14.78 68.46 -44.74
N ASP A 110 -15.02 68.52 -46.05
CA ASP A 110 -15.20 67.31 -46.85
C ASP A 110 -13.93 66.45 -46.86
N SER A 111 -12.76 67.06 -47.13
CA SER A 111 -11.48 66.35 -47.12
C SER A 111 -11.04 65.91 -45.72
N TYR A 112 -11.32 66.71 -44.69
CA TYR A 112 -11.04 66.37 -43.30
C TYR A 112 -11.91 65.21 -42.82
N ASN A 113 -13.21 65.26 -43.08
CA ASN A 113 -14.14 64.20 -42.72
C ASN A 113 -13.75 62.90 -43.41
N ASP A 114 -13.54 62.95 -44.71
CA ASP A 114 -13.19 61.77 -45.48
C ASP A 114 -11.86 61.16 -45.01
N ARG A 115 -10.82 61.95 -44.73
CA ARG A 115 -9.50 61.38 -44.40
C ARG A 115 -9.29 61.11 -42.92
N PHE A 116 -9.67 62.04 -42.05
CA PHE A 116 -9.43 61.94 -40.61
C PHE A 116 -10.44 61.04 -39.94
N LEU A 117 -11.74 61.18 -40.23
CA LEU A 117 -12.76 60.32 -39.61
C LEU A 117 -12.59 58.88 -40.02
N ARG A 118 -12.37 58.58 -41.31
CA ARG A 118 -12.12 57.18 -41.72
C ARG A 118 -10.92 56.58 -41.00
N ARG A 119 -9.88 57.36 -40.72
CA ARG A 119 -8.72 56.89 -39.95
C ARG A 119 -9.08 56.65 -38.49
N THR A 120 -9.78 57.57 -37.86
CA THR A 120 -10.21 57.43 -36.45
C THR A 120 -11.23 56.31 -36.26
N GLU A 121 -12.17 56.14 -37.20
CA GLU A 121 -13.12 55.04 -37.26
C GLU A 121 -12.38 53.71 -37.42
N LEU A 122 -11.42 53.63 -38.34
CA LEU A 122 -10.59 52.43 -38.51
C LEU A 122 -9.77 52.10 -37.26
N GLU A 123 -9.16 53.10 -36.61
CA GLU A 123 -8.42 52.90 -35.36
C GLU A 123 -9.35 52.44 -34.21
N THR A 124 -10.55 53.00 -34.12
CA THR A 124 -11.55 52.60 -33.13
C THR A 124 -12.03 51.17 -33.36
N GLN A 125 -12.35 50.82 -34.61
CA GLN A 125 -12.71 49.46 -35.00
C GLN A 125 -11.57 48.47 -34.73
N SER A 126 -10.32 48.84 -35.01
CA SER A 126 -9.15 48.02 -34.69
C SER A 126 -9.03 47.78 -33.19
N HIS A 127 -9.23 48.80 -32.35
CA HIS A 127 -9.20 48.64 -30.90
C HIS A 127 -10.31 47.71 -30.38
N LEU A 128 -11.52 47.81 -30.93
CA LEU A 128 -12.62 46.90 -30.60
C LEU A 128 -12.30 45.46 -31.03
N PHE A 129 -11.69 45.29 -32.21
CA PHE A 129 -11.27 43.98 -32.70
C PHE A 129 -10.16 43.37 -31.83
N ASP A 130 -9.15 44.16 -31.45
CA ASP A 130 -8.08 43.72 -30.55
C ASP A 130 -8.63 43.32 -29.18
N ALA A 131 -9.61 44.07 -28.65
CA ALA A 131 -10.29 43.74 -27.40
C ALA A 131 -11.04 42.41 -27.52
N ALA A 132 -11.84 42.24 -28.57
CA ALA A 132 -12.57 41.02 -28.86
C ALA A 132 -11.64 39.81 -29.05
N GLU A 133 -10.53 39.99 -29.76
CA GLU A 133 -9.51 38.95 -29.94
C GLU A 133 -8.92 38.53 -28.60
N SER A 134 -8.60 39.50 -27.74
CA SER A 134 -8.04 39.22 -26.42
C SER A 134 -9.04 38.48 -25.52
N GLU A 135 -10.32 38.82 -25.60
CA GLU A 135 -11.39 38.16 -24.87
C GLU A 135 -11.64 36.74 -25.39
N LEU A 136 -11.65 36.54 -26.70
CA LEU A 136 -11.77 35.22 -27.30
C LEU A 136 -10.59 34.32 -26.92
N ARG A 137 -9.36 34.84 -27.00
CA ARG A 137 -8.15 34.11 -26.57
C ARG A 137 -8.23 33.72 -25.10
N TYR A 138 -8.67 34.64 -24.24
CA TYR A 138 -8.85 34.39 -22.82
C TYR A 138 -9.90 33.30 -22.56
N THR A 139 -11.03 33.37 -23.25
CA THR A 139 -12.12 32.39 -23.15
C THR A 139 -11.66 30.99 -23.59
N ILE A 140 -10.95 30.89 -24.71
CA ILE A 140 -10.36 29.62 -25.17
C ILE A 140 -9.38 29.06 -24.14
N GLN A 141 -8.53 29.92 -23.56
CA GLN A 141 -7.55 29.50 -22.56
C GLN A 141 -8.24 28.95 -21.30
N ILE A 142 -9.26 29.64 -20.78
CA ILE A 142 -10.05 29.17 -19.64
C ILE A 142 -10.73 27.85 -19.95
N SER A 143 -11.36 27.73 -21.13
CA SER A 143 -12.05 26.50 -21.54
C SER A 143 -11.09 25.31 -21.56
N ARG A 144 -9.89 25.50 -22.13
CA ARG A 144 -8.83 24.47 -22.14
C ARG A 144 -8.36 24.11 -20.74
N GLU A 145 -8.12 25.10 -19.88
CA GLU A 145 -7.68 24.88 -18.51
C GLU A 145 -8.75 24.14 -17.68
N SER A 146 -10.01 24.51 -17.84
CA SER A 146 -11.16 23.85 -17.21
C SER A 146 -11.27 22.39 -17.65
N ALA A 147 -11.21 22.13 -18.97
CA ALA A 147 -11.23 20.77 -19.51
C ALA A 147 -10.05 19.92 -19.02
N LEU A 148 -8.84 20.49 -18.98
CA LEU A 148 -7.65 19.82 -18.47
C LEU A 148 -7.77 19.52 -16.97
N SER A 149 -8.29 20.46 -16.18
CA SER A 149 -8.54 20.27 -14.75
C SER A 149 -9.54 19.13 -14.50
N GLU A 150 -10.64 19.09 -15.24
CA GLU A 150 -11.63 18.02 -15.17
C GLU A 150 -11.02 16.66 -15.51
N GLN A 151 -10.22 16.58 -16.57
CA GLN A 151 -9.50 15.36 -16.95
C GLN A 151 -8.53 14.90 -15.85
N ASN A 152 -7.77 15.83 -15.26
CA ASN A 152 -6.87 15.51 -14.15
C ASN A 152 -7.64 14.98 -12.93
N LEU A 153 -8.78 15.56 -12.60
CA LEU A 153 -9.62 15.08 -11.51
C LEU A 153 -10.12 13.65 -11.77
N LYS A 154 -10.55 13.35 -13.00
CA LYS A 154 -10.95 11.99 -13.40
C LYS A 154 -9.78 11.00 -13.31
N LEU A 155 -8.58 11.40 -13.73
CA LEU A 155 -7.37 10.57 -13.61
C LEU A 155 -7.01 10.30 -12.15
N LEU A 156 -7.08 11.30 -11.28
CA LEU A 156 -6.83 11.14 -9.85
C LEU A 156 -7.85 10.21 -9.20
N GLN A 157 -9.13 10.33 -9.56
CA GLN A 157 -10.17 9.43 -9.10
C GLN A 157 -9.92 7.99 -9.55
N LEU A 158 -9.60 7.77 -10.83
CA LEU A 158 -9.28 6.46 -11.35
C LEU A 158 -8.07 5.84 -10.65
N ASN A 159 -7.00 6.63 -10.45
CA ASN A 159 -5.81 6.17 -9.76
C ASN A 159 -6.12 5.77 -8.32
N ARG A 160 -6.91 6.57 -7.60
CA ARG A 160 -7.37 6.22 -6.25
C ARG A 160 -8.18 4.92 -6.26
N SER A 161 -9.11 4.75 -7.20
CA SER A 161 -9.88 3.51 -7.33
C SER A 161 -8.98 2.31 -7.63
N LEU A 162 -7.96 2.47 -8.47
CA LEU A 162 -6.98 1.41 -8.75
C LEU A 162 -6.19 1.03 -7.49
N HIS A 163 -5.72 2.02 -6.72
CA HIS A 163 -5.03 1.78 -5.46
C HIS A 163 -5.92 1.05 -4.45
N LEU A 164 -7.17 1.47 -4.28
CA LEU A 164 -8.13 0.80 -3.41
C LEU A 164 -8.35 -0.66 -3.83
N LEU A 165 -8.55 -0.91 -5.12
CA LEU A 165 -8.69 -2.26 -5.66
C LEU A 165 -7.42 -3.09 -5.45
N HIS A 166 -6.24 -2.48 -5.60
CA HIS A 166 -4.98 -3.15 -5.36
C HIS A 166 -4.83 -3.57 -3.90
N ASP A 167 -5.14 -2.67 -2.96
CA ASP A 167 -5.09 -2.93 -1.54
C ASP A 167 -6.10 -4.02 -1.13
N GLU A 168 -7.33 -3.96 -1.66
CA GLU A 168 -8.37 -4.97 -1.44
C GLU A 168 -7.94 -6.35 -1.96
N LEU A 169 -7.39 -6.41 -3.18
CA LEU A 169 -6.86 -7.65 -3.75
C LEU A 169 -5.72 -8.22 -2.91
N ASN A 170 -4.81 -7.37 -2.44
CA ASN A 170 -3.70 -7.78 -1.60
C ASN A 170 -4.19 -8.28 -0.24
N GLU A 171 -5.15 -7.60 0.37
CA GLU A 171 -5.80 -8.05 1.61
C GLU A 171 -6.49 -9.40 1.41
N MET A 172 -7.27 -9.56 0.34
CA MET A 172 -7.93 -10.83 0.03
C MET A 172 -6.92 -11.96 -0.19
N MET A 173 -5.84 -11.70 -0.93
CA MET A 173 -4.78 -12.68 -1.17
C MET A 173 -4.12 -13.09 0.15
N ILE A 174 -3.72 -12.14 0.97
CA ILE A 174 -3.07 -12.40 2.26
C ILE A 174 -4.03 -13.17 3.19
N ASN A 175 -5.29 -12.79 3.25
CA ASN A 175 -6.30 -13.44 4.08
C ASN A 175 -6.57 -14.88 3.62
N LEU A 176 -6.71 -15.10 2.30
CA LEU A 176 -6.88 -16.43 1.73
C LEU A 176 -5.67 -17.30 2.03
N LEU A 177 -4.46 -16.85 1.71
CA LEU A 177 -3.23 -17.60 1.96
C LEU A 177 -3.02 -17.91 3.45
N LYS A 178 -3.29 -16.95 4.34
CA LYS A 178 -3.21 -17.17 5.79
C LYS A 178 -4.25 -18.16 6.28
N LYS A 179 -5.49 -18.06 5.78
CA LYS A 179 -6.57 -18.97 6.13
C LYS A 179 -6.23 -20.39 5.67
N ASP A 180 -5.83 -20.56 4.41
CA ASP A 180 -5.49 -21.85 3.83
C ASP A 180 -4.29 -22.48 4.56
N SER A 181 -3.23 -21.70 4.80
CA SER A 181 -2.07 -22.16 5.59
C SER A 181 -2.45 -22.55 7.01
N LYS A 182 -3.34 -21.80 7.66
CA LYS A 182 -3.82 -22.13 9.02
C LYS A 182 -4.68 -23.39 9.05
N VAL A 183 -5.51 -23.60 8.03
CA VAL A 183 -6.32 -24.81 7.87
C VAL A 183 -5.39 -26.01 7.68
N ASP A 184 -4.45 -25.95 6.73
CA ASP A 184 -3.51 -27.05 6.49
C ASP A 184 -2.65 -27.35 7.72
N PHE A 185 -2.16 -26.32 8.42
CA PHE A 185 -1.42 -26.50 9.67
C PHE A 185 -2.25 -27.20 10.75
N ASN A 186 -3.53 -26.83 10.88
CA ASN A 186 -4.43 -27.47 11.83
C ASN A 186 -4.72 -28.93 11.44
N ASP A 187 -4.91 -29.21 10.15
CA ASP A 187 -5.11 -30.56 9.65
C ASP A 187 -3.89 -31.43 9.91
N ARG A 188 -2.67 -30.93 9.65
CA ARG A 188 -1.42 -31.64 9.99
C ARG A 188 -1.30 -31.91 11.49
N LYS A 189 -1.68 -30.94 12.33
CA LYS A 189 -1.66 -31.12 13.79
C LYS A 189 -2.67 -32.18 14.25
N ILE A 190 -3.87 -32.19 13.68
CA ILE A 190 -4.90 -33.19 13.97
C ILE A 190 -4.42 -34.57 13.52
N GLU A 191 -3.93 -34.68 12.28
CA GLU A 191 -3.38 -35.92 11.73
C GLU A 191 -2.25 -36.46 12.60
N ASN A 192 -1.29 -35.62 12.98
CA ASN A 192 -0.20 -36.01 13.86
C ASN A 192 -0.71 -36.48 15.23
N THR A 193 -1.69 -35.77 15.81
CA THR A 193 -2.30 -36.18 17.08
C THR A 193 -3.04 -37.52 16.95
N LEU A 194 -3.77 -37.74 15.84
CA LEU A 194 -4.44 -39.00 15.55
C LEU A 194 -3.44 -40.14 15.38
N LEU A 195 -2.33 -39.89 14.69
CA LEU A 195 -1.23 -40.84 14.54
C LEU A 195 -0.66 -41.22 15.91
N HIS A 196 -0.35 -40.24 16.77
CA HIS A 196 0.12 -40.51 18.13
C HIS A 196 -0.90 -41.30 18.95
N ARG A 197 -2.19 -40.96 18.86
CA ARG A 197 -3.26 -41.73 19.52
C ARG A 197 -3.33 -43.16 19.01
N ASN A 198 -3.21 -43.37 17.70
CA ASN A 198 -3.20 -44.70 17.09
C ASN A 198 -2.02 -45.53 17.61
N ILE A 199 -0.80 -44.98 17.56
CA ILE A 199 0.39 -45.64 18.13
C ILE A 199 0.17 -46.00 19.60
N HIS A 200 -0.37 -45.07 20.39
CA HIS A 200 -0.61 -45.32 21.81
C HIS A 200 -1.68 -46.39 22.07
N LEU A 201 -2.74 -46.46 21.24
CA LEU A 201 -3.72 -47.54 21.30
C LEU A 201 -3.09 -48.88 20.92
N GLN A 202 -2.32 -48.94 19.83
CA GLN A 202 -1.59 -50.14 19.45
C GLN A 202 -0.60 -50.60 20.53
N LEU A 203 0.08 -49.66 21.19
CA LEU A 203 0.98 -49.95 22.31
C LEU A 203 0.21 -50.52 23.51
N LYS A 204 -0.94 -49.93 23.86
CA LYS A 204 -1.81 -50.44 24.93
C LYS A 204 -2.35 -51.83 24.62
N ASP A 205 -2.79 -52.07 23.39
CA ASP A 205 -3.28 -53.37 22.94
C ASP A 205 -2.15 -54.41 22.97
N CYS A 206 -0.96 -54.04 22.50
CA CYS A 206 0.23 -54.88 22.55
C CYS A 206 0.62 -55.21 24.00
N ASN A 207 0.67 -54.20 24.87
CA ASN A 207 0.97 -54.38 26.29
C ASN A 207 -0.06 -55.27 26.98
N ASN A 208 -1.36 -55.10 26.71
CA ASN A 208 -2.41 -55.95 27.25
C ASN A 208 -2.30 -57.40 26.73
N LYS A 209 -2.00 -57.57 25.44
CA LYS A 209 -1.74 -58.90 24.84
C LYS A 209 -0.53 -59.58 25.48
N ILE A 210 0.57 -58.86 25.68
CA ILE A 210 1.78 -59.36 26.34
C ILE A 210 1.47 -59.73 27.78
N ALA A 211 0.83 -58.83 28.54
CA ALA A 211 0.45 -59.10 29.93
C ALA A 211 -0.45 -60.33 30.04
N THR A 212 -1.46 -60.46 29.18
CA THR A 212 -2.36 -61.63 29.17
C THR A 212 -1.62 -62.91 28.80
N ARG A 213 -0.70 -62.87 27.82
CA ARG A 213 0.13 -64.03 27.46
C ARG A 213 1.07 -64.41 28.61
N ILE A 214 1.80 -63.46 29.19
CA ILE A 214 2.71 -63.72 30.31
C ILE A 214 1.94 -64.21 31.54
N ILE A 215 0.81 -63.60 31.91
CA ILE A 215 -0.02 -64.09 33.02
C ILE A 215 -0.57 -65.49 32.72
N GLY A 216 -0.97 -65.75 31.46
CA GLY A 216 -1.44 -67.06 31.02
C GLY A 216 -0.35 -68.12 31.13
N ASP A 217 0.84 -67.82 30.60
CA ASP A 217 2.01 -68.70 30.59
C ASP A 217 2.52 -68.94 32.02
N THR A 218 2.68 -67.89 32.83
CA THR A 218 3.11 -68.02 34.24
C THR A 218 2.09 -68.76 35.09
N LYS A 219 0.78 -68.55 34.88
CA LYS A 219 -0.25 -69.32 35.58
C LYS A 219 -0.23 -70.79 35.16
N SER A 220 -0.06 -71.07 33.87
CA SER A 220 0.09 -72.43 33.34
C SER A 220 1.35 -73.11 33.88
N ASP A 221 2.48 -72.40 33.95
CA ASP A 221 3.72 -72.91 34.52
C ASP A 221 3.56 -73.20 36.02
N ILE A 222 2.92 -72.32 36.77
CA ILE A 222 2.62 -72.54 38.20
C ILE A 222 1.70 -73.76 38.38
N GLU A 223 0.69 -73.93 37.52
CA GLU A 223 -0.18 -75.11 37.54
C GLU A 223 0.59 -76.40 37.20
N ASN A 224 1.50 -76.33 36.24
CA ASN A 224 2.38 -77.44 35.87
C ASN A 224 3.37 -77.79 36.99
N LEU A 225 3.96 -76.79 37.64
CA LEU A 225 4.80 -76.94 38.82
C LEU A 225 4.02 -77.61 39.96
N ARG A 226 2.78 -77.18 40.24
CA ARG A 226 1.94 -77.82 41.27
C ARG A 226 1.64 -79.28 40.95
N TRP A 227 1.40 -79.61 39.68
CA TRP A 227 1.18 -80.99 39.23
C TRP A 227 2.44 -81.86 39.41
N GLN A 228 3.61 -81.32 39.06
CA GLN A 228 4.86 -82.05 39.20
C GLN A 228 5.29 -82.20 40.66
N THR A 229 5.10 -81.19 41.52
CA THR A 229 5.47 -81.26 42.94
C THR A 229 4.60 -82.25 43.70
N THR A 230 3.29 -82.32 43.44
CA THR A 230 2.43 -83.34 44.06
C THR A 230 2.79 -84.75 43.61
N ARG A 231 3.05 -84.94 42.31
CA ARG A 231 3.47 -86.23 41.78
C ARG A 231 4.84 -86.67 42.32
N SER A 232 5.82 -85.77 42.38
CA SER A 232 7.17 -86.05 42.86
C SER A 232 7.23 -86.26 44.38
N GLY A 233 6.49 -85.45 45.15
CA GLY A 233 6.39 -85.60 46.60
C GLY A 233 5.80 -86.96 47.02
N LEU A 234 4.81 -87.46 46.28
CA LEU A 234 4.28 -88.81 46.49
C LEU A 234 5.36 -89.89 46.30
N PHE A 235 6.17 -89.80 45.25
CA PHE A 235 7.26 -90.75 45.01
C PHE A 235 8.36 -90.67 46.09
N ALA A 236 8.69 -89.47 46.58
CA ALA A 236 9.67 -89.29 47.66
C ALA A 236 9.23 -89.97 48.96
N VAL A 237 7.95 -89.82 49.34
CA VAL A 237 7.39 -90.50 50.52
C VAL A 237 7.40 -92.02 50.36
N LEU A 238 7.00 -92.53 49.19
CA LEU A 238 7.08 -93.97 48.90
C LEU A 238 8.53 -94.48 48.96
N GLY A 239 9.48 -93.73 48.40
CA GLY A 239 10.91 -94.05 48.47
C GLY A 239 11.44 -94.08 49.91
N LEU A 240 11.05 -93.12 50.74
CA LEU A 240 11.40 -93.10 52.17
C LEU A 240 10.90 -94.35 52.90
N VAL A 241 9.62 -94.71 52.70
CA VAL A 241 9.04 -95.93 53.30
C VAL A 241 9.80 -97.17 52.84
N PHE A 242 10.10 -97.27 51.55
CA PHE A 242 10.84 -98.40 50.99
C PHE A 242 12.28 -98.45 51.48
N PHE A 243 12.93 -97.30 51.65
CA PHE A 243 14.28 -97.18 52.17
C PHE A 243 14.35 -97.57 53.65
N ILE A 244 13.36 -97.17 54.46
CA ILE A 244 13.25 -97.60 55.86
C ILE A 244 13.05 -99.12 55.91
N MET A 245 12.14 -99.68 55.11
CA MET A 245 11.91 -101.12 55.05
C MET A 245 13.15 -101.90 54.59
N SER A 246 13.85 -101.36 53.59
CA SER A 246 15.11 -101.91 53.11
C SER A 246 16.14 -101.85 54.23
N GLY A 247 16.45 -100.66 54.77
CA GLY A 247 17.42 -100.43 55.83
C GLY A 247 17.20 -101.30 57.07
N VAL A 248 15.95 -101.51 57.49
CA VAL A 248 15.63 -102.45 58.57
C VAL A 248 15.93 -103.90 58.16
N SER A 249 15.63 -104.30 56.92
CA SER A 249 15.99 -105.63 56.41
C SER A 249 17.52 -105.81 56.24
N ILE A 250 18.23 -104.75 55.86
CA ILE A 250 19.70 -104.69 55.77
C ILE A 250 20.32 -104.82 57.17
N SER A 251 19.79 -104.09 58.13
CA SER A 251 20.25 -104.13 59.51
C SER A 251 19.99 -105.51 60.12
N LYS A 252 18.82 -106.12 59.88
CA LYS A 252 18.52 -107.49 60.33
C LYS A 252 19.49 -108.55 59.77
N ARG A 253 19.94 -108.43 58.51
CA ARG A 253 20.93 -109.35 57.93
C ARG A 253 22.37 -109.08 58.38
N ILE A 254 22.72 -107.83 58.70
CA ILE A 254 24.07 -107.48 59.20
C ILE A 254 24.20 -107.82 60.69
N THR A 255 23.12 -107.72 61.46
CA THR A 255 23.07 -108.13 62.88
C THR A 255 23.18 -109.65 63.08
N SER A 256 22.92 -110.50 62.08
CA SER A 256 23.18 -111.95 62.18
C SER A 256 24.64 -112.35 61.99
N GLU A 257 25.54 -111.41 61.65
CA GLU A 257 26.95 -111.70 61.31
C GLU A 257 27.93 -110.77 62.06
N ASN A 258 27.69 -110.48 63.34
CA ASN A 258 28.71 -109.83 64.16
C ASN A 258 28.55 -110.18 65.65
N ASP A 259 29.23 -111.26 66.07
CA ASP A 259 29.53 -111.52 67.47
C ASP A 259 31.03 -111.18 67.70
N LYS A 260 31.25 -110.10 68.47
CA LYS A 260 32.48 -109.68 69.21
C LYS A 260 33.52 -108.80 68.47
N PRO A 261 34.20 -107.87 69.18
CA PRO A 261 33.70 -106.53 69.54
C PRO A 261 34.74 -105.39 69.29
N ALA A 262 34.28 -104.16 69.51
CA ALA A 262 34.93 -102.87 69.25
C ALA A 262 36.04 -102.42 70.23
N GLU A 263 36.90 -101.49 69.77
CA GLU A 263 37.52 -100.35 70.52
C GLU A 263 38.23 -99.43 69.48
N VAL A 264 37.67 -98.30 69.00
CA VAL A 264 37.62 -96.91 69.53
C VAL A 264 38.98 -96.33 69.98
N ILE A 265 39.48 -95.28 69.33
CA ILE A 265 39.87 -93.99 69.93
C ILE A 265 40.15 -92.95 68.84
N LEU A 266 39.49 -91.81 69.02
CA LEU A 266 39.46 -90.59 68.22
C LEU A 266 40.52 -89.61 68.74
N HIS A 267 41.25 -88.91 67.87
CA HIS A 267 41.97 -87.66 68.20
C HIS A 267 41.65 -86.60 67.13
N THR A 268 41.29 -85.42 67.61
CA THR A 268 40.83 -84.23 66.87
C THR A 268 41.73 -83.03 67.22
N ILE A 269 41.81 -82.05 66.30
CA ILE A 269 42.26 -80.62 66.45
C ILE A 269 43.78 -80.42 66.18
N GLU A 270 44.32 -79.46 65.40
CA GLU A 270 44.10 -78.01 65.09
C GLU A 270 44.77 -77.69 63.69
N ARG A 271 44.23 -76.86 62.76
CA ARG A 271 44.27 -75.37 62.58
C ARG A 271 45.63 -74.81 62.05
N GLU A 272 45.68 -74.32 60.80
CA GLU A 272 45.98 -72.90 60.34
C GLU A 272 47.50 -72.58 60.44
N GLU A 273 48.25 -71.98 59.51
CA GLU A 273 48.07 -70.97 58.45
C GLU A 273 49.17 -71.18 57.38
N ALA A 274 48.92 -70.79 56.12
CA ALA A 274 49.98 -70.47 55.17
C ALA A 274 49.50 -69.31 54.29
N SER A 275 49.97 -68.13 54.65
CA SER A 275 49.97 -66.90 53.87
C SER A 275 50.94 -67.04 52.70
N ASP A 276 50.50 -66.72 51.48
CA ASP A 276 51.38 -66.25 50.40
C ASP A 276 50.61 -65.17 49.63
N GLU A 277 51.09 -63.94 49.79
CA GLU A 277 50.70 -62.77 49.00
C GLU A 277 51.51 -62.74 47.69
N GLU A 278 50.75 -62.47 46.62
CA GLU A 278 51.05 -61.62 45.46
C GLU A 278 52.36 -61.80 44.69
N ASP A 279 52.21 -62.17 43.41
CA ASP A 279 53.07 -61.64 42.37
C ASP A 279 52.31 -61.49 41.03
N ASP A 280 52.66 -60.40 40.35
CA ASP A 280 52.02 -59.73 39.22
C ASP A 280 51.76 -60.57 37.96
N ARG A 281 50.76 -60.14 37.17
CA ARG A 281 50.82 -60.14 35.69
C ARG A 281 49.73 -59.30 35.01
N ASP A 282 50.13 -58.07 34.65
CA ASP A 282 50.15 -57.52 33.28
C ASP A 282 49.28 -58.19 32.18
N ASN A 283 48.28 -57.45 31.67
CA ASN A 283 48.25 -56.99 30.26
C ASN A 283 46.90 -56.36 29.89
N GLY A 284 46.93 -55.34 29.02
CA GLY A 284 45.75 -55.01 28.21
C GLY A 284 45.59 -53.54 27.82
N ASP A 285 46.57 -53.02 27.07
CA ASP A 285 46.42 -51.91 26.12
C ASP A 285 45.10 -51.99 25.31
N VAL A 286 44.46 -50.83 25.07
CA VAL A 286 44.02 -50.35 23.74
C VAL A 286 43.58 -48.89 23.90
N GLY A 287 44.30 -47.99 23.24
CA GLY A 287 43.97 -46.57 23.16
C GLY A 287 42.93 -46.20 22.10
N GLY A 288 42.81 -44.87 21.94
CA GLY A 288 42.52 -44.25 20.64
C GLY A 288 41.16 -43.57 20.50
N ASP A 289 41.20 -42.23 20.56
CA ASP A 289 40.58 -41.31 19.58
C ASP A 289 39.04 -41.29 19.41
N ASN A 290 38.36 -40.21 19.04
CA ASN A 290 38.63 -38.81 18.74
C ASN A 290 37.27 -38.16 18.46
N SER A 291 37.18 -36.83 18.67
CA SER A 291 36.34 -35.87 17.91
C SER A 291 34.82 -36.00 17.88
N GLY A 292 34.16 -34.85 18.04
CA GLY A 292 32.94 -34.59 17.29
C GLY A 292 31.96 -33.62 17.93
N ASN A 293 32.15 -32.34 17.63
CA ASN A 293 31.24 -31.24 17.95
C ASN A 293 29.87 -31.36 17.26
N ASN A 294 28.94 -30.52 17.75
CA ASN A 294 27.76 -29.97 17.05
C ASN A 294 26.59 -30.94 16.81
N LEU A 295 25.32 -30.56 16.89
CA LEU A 295 24.71 -29.27 16.54
C LEU A 295 23.35 -29.11 17.24
N LEU A 296 23.09 -27.88 17.66
CA LEU A 296 21.78 -27.35 18.04
C LEU A 296 20.77 -27.47 16.87
N ARG A 297 19.62 -28.07 17.16
CA ARG A 297 18.28 -27.48 17.01
C ARG A 297 17.95 -26.82 15.66
N GLY A 298 17.24 -27.56 14.83
CA GLY A 298 16.18 -27.03 13.95
C GLY A 298 14.88 -26.84 14.72
#